data_AF-A0A428TRG9-F1
#
_entry.id   AF-A0A428TRG9-F1
#
_cell.length_a   1.000
_cell.length_b   1.000
_cell.length_c   1.000
_cell.angle_alpha   90.00
_cell.angle_beta   90.00
_cell.angle_gamma   90.00
#
_symmetry.space_group_name_H-M   'P 1'
#
loop_
_entity.id
_entity.type
_entity.pdbx_description
1 polymer ?
#
loop_
_entity_poly.entity_id
_entity_poly.type
_entity_poly.pdbx_seq_one_letter_code
_entity_poly.pdbx_strand_id
1 'polypeptide(L)'
;MLSKLLRVNKEARGAALSFYRVHLPCWLTKGASRSDDLVSGTIYFNPEYDFLHIKQESMDMMDFFYDLKFKYDPQHIGIRNLALCRRTLDNHGRLAPLPPSSDNPEAKEAFKDIMSQLDEVFFVSVQNIARMVLGRDTGALALYETSFNRSFPITAMALNFDRISRDPRRAEEDFKSLTIMVSPRYLYTAWLETMEAMGIKPFKTKYRILLTFRPWDRVYNEEDARKWVQKEDEIWNDTYVSNGPFSKIDWKTTAGSSLPKFRDEDLDKAVRPTFGFWLFPVDAFDDGSESESHSNYISSWDVSEHWPELALLRLPLS
;
A
#
# COMPACT_ATOMS: atom_id res chain seq x y z
N MET A 1 -4.35 -32.06 1.35
CA MET A 1 -5.19 -31.08 0.64
C MET A 1 -4.75 -31.04 -0.81
N LEU A 2 -5.60 -31.44 -1.75
CA LEU A 2 -5.34 -31.25 -3.18
C LEU A 2 -5.36 -29.74 -3.49
N SER A 3 -4.37 -29.23 -4.22
CA SER A 3 -4.33 -27.85 -4.74
C SER A 3 -5.67 -27.46 -5.40
N LYS A 4 -6.16 -26.23 -5.22
CA LYS A 4 -7.36 -25.74 -5.93
C LYS A 4 -7.22 -25.84 -7.46
N LEU A 5 -5.98 -25.83 -7.97
CA LEU A 5 -5.66 -26.09 -9.39
C LEU A 5 -6.01 -27.52 -9.83
N LEU A 6 -6.17 -28.48 -8.91
CA LEU A 6 -6.58 -29.87 -9.20
C LEU A 6 -8.09 -30.06 -9.35
N ARG A 7 -8.91 -29.02 -9.10
CA ARG A 7 -10.38 -29.07 -9.33
C ARG A 7 -10.80 -28.64 -10.74
N VAL A 8 -9.87 -28.10 -11.52
CA VAL A 8 -10.11 -27.67 -12.90
C VAL A 8 -9.51 -28.68 -13.87
N ASN A 9 -10.13 -28.83 -15.05
CA ASN A 9 -9.64 -29.70 -16.11
C ASN A 9 -8.22 -29.29 -16.54
N LYS A 10 -7.53 -30.21 -17.21
CA LYS A 10 -6.11 -30.05 -17.57
C LYS A 10 -5.90 -28.81 -18.46
N GLU A 11 -6.87 -28.52 -19.30
CA GLU A 11 -6.90 -27.40 -20.25
C GLU A 11 -6.92 -26.06 -19.52
N ALA A 12 -7.83 -25.88 -18.55
CA ALA A 12 -7.92 -24.65 -17.77
C ALA A 12 -6.67 -24.43 -16.91
N ARG A 13 -6.08 -25.50 -16.35
CA ARG A 13 -4.80 -25.40 -15.66
C ARG A 13 -3.68 -24.97 -16.61
N GLY A 14 -3.63 -25.56 -17.81
CA GLY A 14 -2.68 -25.19 -18.85
C GLY A 14 -2.79 -23.71 -19.21
N ALA A 15 -4.00 -23.24 -19.49
CA ALA A 15 -4.27 -21.83 -19.80
C ALA A 15 -3.83 -20.89 -18.66
N ALA A 16 -4.13 -21.23 -17.41
CA ALA A 16 -3.73 -20.41 -16.26
C ALA A 16 -2.21 -20.34 -16.09
N LEU A 17 -1.49 -21.46 -16.25
CA LEU A 17 -0.02 -21.49 -16.18
C LEU A 17 0.63 -20.76 -17.36
N SER A 18 0.02 -20.81 -18.55
CA SER A 18 0.48 -20.01 -19.69
C SER A 18 0.25 -18.52 -19.48
N PHE A 19 -0.82 -18.13 -18.80
CA PHE A 19 -1.09 -16.74 -18.44
C PHE A 19 -0.14 -16.24 -17.35
N TYR A 20 0.00 -16.98 -16.25
CA TYR A 20 0.95 -16.68 -15.16
C TYR A 20 2.30 -17.35 -15.41
N ARG A 21 2.93 -16.98 -16.53
CA ARG A 21 4.09 -17.70 -17.08
C ARG A 21 5.35 -17.65 -16.20
N VAL A 22 5.48 -16.65 -15.34
CA VAL A 22 6.67 -16.50 -14.50
C VAL A 22 6.45 -17.22 -13.18
N HIS A 23 7.36 -18.13 -12.87
CA HIS A 23 7.31 -18.99 -11.69
C HIS A 23 8.49 -18.71 -10.77
N LEU A 24 8.25 -17.95 -9.70
CA LEU A 24 9.29 -17.59 -8.75
C LEU A 24 9.30 -18.53 -7.55
N PRO A 25 10.36 -19.32 -7.35
CA PRO A 25 10.52 -20.08 -6.11
C PRO A 25 10.69 -19.11 -4.95
N CYS A 26 9.95 -19.34 -3.87
CA CYS A 26 9.93 -18.45 -2.72
C CYS A 26 9.63 -19.20 -1.43
N TRP A 27 9.81 -18.50 -0.32
CA TRP A 27 9.39 -18.94 1.00
C TRP A 27 8.13 -18.17 1.39
N LEU A 28 7.04 -18.91 1.58
CA LEU A 28 5.74 -18.36 1.96
C LEU A 28 5.54 -18.54 3.47
N THR A 29 4.91 -17.56 4.11
CA THR A 29 4.48 -17.71 5.50
C THR A 29 3.27 -18.64 5.57
N LYS A 30 3.34 -19.65 6.45
CA LYS A 30 2.28 -20.66 6.56
C LYS A 30 1.04 -20.09 7.27
N GLY A 31 0.02 -19.80 6.47
CA GLY A 31 -1.26 -19.30 6.95
C GLY A 31 -1.21 -17.85 7.43
N ALA A 32 -2.34 -17.40 7.94
CA ALA A 32 -2.54 -16.04 8.46
C ALA A 32 -1.89 -15.80 9.84
N SER A 33 -1.06 -16.72 10.33
CA SER A 33 -0.48 -16.61 11.66
C SER A 33 0.97 -16.10 11.56
N ARG A 34 1.40 -15.33 12.56
CA ARG A 34 2.81 -14.92 12.75
C ARG A 34 3.76 -16.10 13.02
N SER A 35 3.39 -17.35 12.76
CA SER A 35 4.35 -18.45 12.86
C SER A 35 5.44 -18.22 11.81
N ASP A 36 6.68 -18.09 12.24
CA ASP A 36 7.87 -17.98 11.37
C ASP A 36 8.14 -19.26 10.55
N ASP A 37 7.21 -20.21 10.55
CA ASP A 37 7.22 -21.40 9.70
C ASP A 37 7.07 -20.99 8.23
N LEU A 38 8.22 -20.81 7.60
CA LEU A 38 8.35 -20.63 6.16
C LEU A 38 8.15 -21.98 5.47
N VAL A 39 7.25 -22.01 4.49
CA VAL A 39 7.07 -23.14 3.59
C VAL A 39 7.58 -22.79 2.21
N SER A 40 8.31 -23.71 1.59
CA SER A 40 8.71 -23.54 0.20
C SER A 40 7.46 -23.49 -0.69
N GLY A 41 7.43 -22.55 -1.61
CA GLY A 41 6.32 -22.33 -2.52
C GLY A 41 6.77 -21.67 -3.80
N THR A 42 5.78 -21.32 -4.62
CA THR A 42 6.00 -20.64 -5.90
C THR A 42 5.00 -19.51 -6.02
N ILE A 43 5.50 -18.32 -6.34
CA ILE A 43 4.69 -17.19 -6.76
C ILE A 43 4.56 -17.27 -8.28
N TYR A 44 3.31 -17.25 -8.73
CA TYR A 44 2.94 -17.20 -10.14
C TYR A 44 2.49 -15.78 -10.43
N PHE A 45 3.09 -15.15 -11.45
CA PHE A 45 2.66 -13.81 -11.86
C PHE A 45 2.81 -13.62 -13.37
N ASN A 46 2.08 -12.65 -13.88
CA ASN A 46 2.11 -12.20 -15.26
C ASN A 46 2.77 -10.79 -15.30
N PRO A 47 3.99 -10.65 -15.84
CA PRO A 47 4.73 -9.39 -15.88
C PRO A 47 4.00 -8.16 -16.42
N GLU A 48 3.07 -8.36 -17.36
CA GLU A 48 2.34 -7.30 -18.04
C GLU A 48 1.13 -6.80 -17.23
N TYR A 49 0.62 -7.62 -16.31
CA TYR A 49 -0.63 -7.32 -15.58
C TYR A 49 -0.44 -7.18 -14.07
N ASP A 50 0.44 -7.98 -13.48
CA ASP A 50 0.60 -8.04 -12.03
C ASP A 50 1.65 -7.03 -11.53
N PHE A 51 1.44 -6.50 -10.32
CA PHE A 51 2.37 -5.60 -9.65
C PHE A 51 3.24 -6.36 -8.66
N LEU A 52 4.56 -6.19 -8.75
CA LEU A 52 5.49 -6.71 -7.75
C LEU A 52 5.80 -5.62 -6.71
N HIS A 53 5.41 -5.85 -5.45
CA HIS A 53 5.75 -4.97 -4.33
C HIS A 53 6.98 -5.49 -3.58
N ILE A 54 8.09 -4.78 -3.73
CA ILE A 54 9.36 -5.12 -3.08
C ILE A 54 9.49 -4.26 -1.81
N LYS A 55 9.92 -4.86 -0.69
CA LYS A 55 9.92 -4.23 0.64
C LYS A 55 11.27 -4.22 1.37
N GLN A 56 12.36 -4.68 0.73
CA GLN A 56 13.61 -5.01 1.43
C GLN A 56 14.76 -4.10 1.00
N GLU A 57 15.50 -3.62 2.01
CA GLU A 57 16.61 -2.65 1.90
C GLU A 57 17.94 -3.28 1.44
N SER A 58 18.09 -4.60 1.53
CA SER A 58 19.39 -5.30 1.41
C SER A 58 19.49 -6.30 0.26
N MET A 59 18.50 -6.35 -0.64
CA MET A 59 18.54 -7.24 -1.80
C MET A 59 19.32 -6.57 -2.94
N ASP A 60 20.19 -7.33 -3.62
CA ASP A 60 20.71 -6.88 -4.90
C ASP A 60 19.57 -6.88 -5.93
N MET A 61 19.00 -5.70 -6.14
CA MET A 61 17.87 -5.51 -7.04
C MET A 61 18.27 -5.81 -8.49
N MET A 62 19.53 -5.57 -8.87
CA MET A 62 19.96 -5.78 -10.26
C MET A 62 20.02 -7.26 -10.58
N ASP A 63 20.65 -8.06 -9.72
CA ASP A 63 20.70 -9.52 -9.89
C ASP A 63 19.31 -10.14 -9.79
N PHE A 64 18.46 -9.66 -8.87
CA PHE A 64 17.08 -10.11 -8.77
C PHE A 64 16.32 -9.91 -10.09
N PHE A 65 16.40 -8.71 -10.68
CA PHE A 65 15.72 -8.41 -11.94
C PHE A 65 16.35 -9.11 -13.15
N TYR A 66 17.67 -9.32 -13.14
CA TYR A 66 18.35 -10.13 -14.14
C TYR A 66 17.85 -11.57 -14.13
N ASP A 67 17.83 -12.23 -12.98
CA ASP A 67 17.29 -13.58 -12.81
C ASP A 67 15.80 -13.61 -13.18
N LEU A 68 15.02 -12.62 -12.75
CA LEU A 68 13.61 -12.51 -13.08
C LEU A 68 13.38 -12.56 -14.60
N LYS A 69 14.17 -11.79 -15.36
CA LYS A 69 14.05 -11.69 -16.80
C LYS A 69 14.63 -12.89 -17.53
N PHE A 70 15.83 -13.34 -17.20
CA PHE A 70 16.53 -14.34 -18.01
C PHE A 70 16.36 -15.78 -17.54
N LYS A 71 16.11 -15.99 -16.25
CA LYS A 71 15.98 -17.33 -15.67
C LYS A 71 14.53 -17.75 -15.47
N TYR A 72 13.67 -16.83 -15.05
CA TYR A 72 12.30 -17.17 -14.65
C TYR A 72 11.22 -16.74 -15.66
N ASP A 73 11.46 -15.73 -16.49
CA ASP A 73 10.55 -15.32 -17.55
C ASP A 73 10.94 -15.96 -18.90
N PRO A 74 10.15 -16.92 -19.42
CA PRO A 74 10.43 -17.55 -20.71
C PRO A 74 10.41 -16.58 -21.89
N GLN A 75 9.82 -15.40 -21.74
CA GLN A 75 9.74 -14.38 -22.79
C GLN A 75 10.79 -13.28 -22.62
N HIS A 76 11.57 -13.31 -21.55
CA HIS A 76 12.61 -12.31 -21.26
C HIS A 76 12.11 -10.87 -21.32
N ILE A 77 10.89 -10.61 -20.82
CA ILE A 77 10.29 -9.28 -20.73
C ILE A 77 10.70 -8.62 -19.41
N GLY A 78 10.72 -9.40 -18.31
CA GLY A 78 11.02 -8.87 -16.98
C GLY A 78 9.75 -8.47 -16.22
N ILE A 79 9.61 -7.21 -15.82
CA ILE A 79 8.37 -6.66 -15.22
C ILE A 79 7.93 -5.41 -15.94
N ARG A 80 6.61 -5.16 -15.96
CA ARG A 80 6.03 -3.91 -16.46
C ARG A 80 5.44 -3.05 -15.35
N ASN A 81 5.04 -3.64 -14.23
CA ASN A 81 4.37 -2.94 -13.14
C ASN A 81 5.11 -3.15 -11.81
N LEU A 82 5.50 -2.05 -11.16
CA LEU A 82 6.34 -2.07 -9.96
C LEU A 82 5.68 -1.31 -8.82
N ALA A 83 5.78 -1.82 -7.60
CA ALA A 83 5.37 -1.12 -6.40
C ALA A 83 6.55 -0.98 -5.41
N LEU A 84 6.80 0.24 -4.95
CA LEU A 84 7.95 0.62 -4.13
C LEU A 84 7.48 1.35 -2.88
N CYS A 85 8.17 1.17 -1.76
CA CYS A 85 7.87 1.87 -0.51
C CYS A 85 9.11 2.58 0.05
N ARG A 86 8.95 3.28 1.18
CA ARG A 86 10.07 3.92 1.89
C ARG A 86 11.20 2.96 2.28
N ARG A 87 10.95 1.66 2.39
CA ARG A 87 12.02 0.69 2.68
C ARG A 87 12.78 0.26 1.44
N THR A 88 12.29 0.57 0.25
CA THR A 88 13.06 0.34 -0.99
C THR A 88 13.83 1.59 -1.42
N LEU A 89 13.40 2.77 -0.98
CA LEU A 89 14.01 4.07 -1.24
C LEU A 89 14.49 4.59 0.12
N ASP A 90 15.79 4.53 0.43
CA ASP A 90 16.41 4.76 1.74
C ASP A 90 15.87 5.94 2.58
N ASN A 91 16.35 6.03 3.82
CA ASN A 91 15.98 7.09 4.76
C ASN A 91 16.31 8.52 4.28
N HIS A 92 17.01 8.68 3.15
CA HIS A 92 17.31 9.95 2.50
C HIS A 92 16.58 10.16 1.17
N GLY A 93 15.66 9.26 0.78
CA GLY A 93 14.97 9.36 -0.49
C GLY A 93 15.89 9.11 -1.68
N ARG A 94 16.86 8.20 -1.57
CA ARG A 94 17.59 7.63 -2.71
C ARG A 94 17.22 6.15 -2.78
N LEU A 95 17.29 5.48 -3.93
CA LEU A 95 17.29 4.00 -3.86
C LEU A 95 18.38 3.61 -2.85
N ALA A 96 18.02 2.84 -1.82
CA ALA A 96 18.99 2.31 -0.86
C ALA A 96 20.18 1.81 -1.66
N PRO A 97 21.39 2.35 -1.37
CA PRO A 97 22.43 2.54 -2.36
C PRO A 97 22.50 1.28 -3.16
N LEU A 98 22.08 1.34 -4.44
CA LEU A 98 22.12 0.15 -5.28
C LEU A 98 23.54 -0.38 -5.11
N PRO A 99 23.72 -1.58 -4.54
CA PRO A 99 25.07 -2.06 -4.36
C PRO A 99 25.74 -2.02 -5.73
N PRO A 100 27.00 -1.56 -5.79
CA PRO A 100 27.65 -1.27 -7.04
C PRO A 100 27.60 -2.52 -7.91
N SER A 101 27.07 -2.40 -9.13
CA SER A 101 27.18 -3.43 -10.16
C SER A 101 28.62 -3.61 -10.67
N SER A 102 29.63 -3.52 -9.78
CA SER A 102 31.02 -3.67 -10.20
C SER A 102 31.29 -5.06 -10.78
N ASP A 103 30.48 -6.05 -10.36
CA ASP A 103 30.79 -7.46 -10.61
C ASP A 103 29.89 -8.09 -11.70
N ASN A 104 28.79 -7.43 -12.12
CA ASN A 104 27.89 -7.94 -13.16
C ASN A 104 27.35 -6.82 -14.09
N PRO A 105 28.09 -6.47 -15.16
CA PRO A 105 27.64 -5.49 -16.15
C PRO A 105 26.33 -5.88 -16.86
N GLU A 106 26.09 -7.17 -17.06
CA GLU A 106 24.88 -7.65 -17.73
C GLU A 106 23.63 -7.42 -16.88
N ALA A 107 23.72 -7.67 -15.56
CA ALA A 107 22.62 -7.37 -14.63
C ALA A 107 22.26 -5.89 -14.60
N LYS A 108 23.26 -5.00 -14.67
CA LYS A 108 23.01 -3.56 -14.76
C LYS A 108 22.31 -3.14 -16.04
N GLU A 109 22.74 -3.65 -17.19
CA GLU A 109 22.09 -3.33 -18.46
C GLU A 109 20.68 -3.94 -18.53
N ALA A 110 20.48 -5.14 -18.01
CA ALA A 110 19.17 -5.75 -17.86
C ALA A 110 18.24 -4.93 -16.96
N PHE A 111 18.76 -4.46 -15.83
CA PHE A 111 18.02 -3.58 -14.91
C PHE A 111 17.58 -2.30 -15.63
N LYS A 112 18.50 -1.60 -16.30
CA LYS A 112 18.16 -0.38 -17.06
C LYS A 112 17.10 -0.64 -18.12
N ASP A 113 17.24 -1.74 -18.86
CA ASP A 113 16.27 -2.13 -19.87
C ASP A 113 14.88 -2.36 -19.27
N ILE A 114 14.78 -3.14 -18.19
CA ILE A 114 13.50 -3.38 -17.48
C ILE A 114 12.90 -2.07 -16.97
N MET A 115 13.70 -1.24 -16.29
CA MET A 115 13.22 0.02 -15.73
C MET A 115 12.76 1.01 -16.81
N SER A 116 13.42 1.03 -17.98
CA SER A 116 13.02 1.86 -19.13
C SER A 116 11.70 1.42 -19.76
N GLN A 117 11.27 0.20 -19.45
CA GLN A 117 10.12 -0.49 -20.01
C GLN A 117 8.93 -0.55 -19.05
N LEU A 118 8.99 0.06 -17.86
CA LEU A 118 7.86 0.05 -16.93
C LEU A 118 6.64 0.80 -17.50
N ASP A 119 5.46 0.19 -17.40
CA ASP A 119 4.17 0.76 -17.75
C ASP A 119 3.57 1.57 -16.59
N GLU A 120 3.64 1.05 -15.36
CA GLU A 120 3.09 1.72 -14.17
C GLU A 120 3.92 1.46 -12.90
N VAL A 121 4.11 2.51 -12.10
CA VAL A 121 4.83 2.45 -10.82
C VAL A 121 3.96 3.01 -9.70
N PHE A 122 3.80 2.22 -8.64
CA PHE A 122 3.10 2.60 -7.43
C PHE A 122 4.07 2.99 -6.32
N PHE A 123 3.96 4.21 -5.83
CA PHE A 123 4.63 4.67 -4.62
C PHE A 123 3.75 4.38 -3.41
N VAL A 124 4.09 3.32 -2.69
CA VAL A 124 3.33 2.76 -1.58
C VAL A 124 3.55 3.56 -0.30
N SER A 125 2.56 4.39 0.00
CA SER A 125 2.45 5.20 1.21
C SER A 125 1.44 4.56 2.17
N VAL A 126 1.96 3.87 3.18
CA VAL A 126 1.15 3.20 4.19
C VAL A 126 1.06 4.05 5.45
N GLN A 127 -0.16 4.47 5.79
CA GLN A 127 -0.48 5.38 6.87
C GLN A 127 -0.84 4.65 8.15
N ASN A 128 -0.41 5.18 9.30
CA ASN A 128 -0.72 4.63 10.63
C ASN A 128 -1.70 5.50 11.43
N ILE A 129 -1.95 6.73 10.97
CA ILE A 129 -2.72 7.75 11.71
C ILE A 129 -3.73 8.51 10.82
N ALA A 130 -4.06 7.98 9.64
CA ALA A 130 -4.87 8.71 8.64
C ALA A 130 -6.39 8.50 8.75
N ARG A 131 -6.84 7.49 9.51
CA ARG A 131 -8.27 7.22 9.73
C ARG A 131 -8.79 7.93 10.96
N MET A 132 -8.28 7.55 12.13
CA MET A 132 -8.61 8.18 13.40
C MET A 132 -7.45 9.07 13.85
N VAL A 133 -7.69 10.38 13.84
CA VAL A 133 -6.77 11.38 14.37
C VAL A 133 -7.37 11.90 15.66
N LEU A 134 -6.67 11.72 16.78
CA LEU A 134 -7.02 12.37 18.05
C LEU A 134 -6.17 13.63 18.19
N GLY A 135 -6.85 14.78 18.17
CA GLY A 135 -6.24 16.10 18.30
C GLY A 135 -6.22 16.64 19.72
N ARG A 136 -5.69 17.85 19.90
CA ARG A 136 -5.59 18.54 21.21
C ARG A 136 -6.94 18.74 21.89
N ASP A 137 -8.02 18.85 21.12
CA ASP A 137 -9.41 18.92 21.58
C ASP A 137 -9.84 17.69 22.39
N THR A 138 -9.21 16.54 22.17
CA THR A 138 -9.41 15.33 22.99
C THR A 138 -8.40 15.21 24.13
N GLY A 139 -7.47 16.14 24.29
CA GLY A 139 -6.35 16.04 25.25
C GLY A 139 -5.15 15.24 24.72
N ALA A 140 -5.19 14.75 23.47
CA ALA A 140 -4.07 14.07 22.82
C ALA A 140 -3.03 15.08 22.29
N LEU A 141 -1.75 14.74 22.37
CA LEU A 141 -0.64 15.68 22.09
C LEU A 141 -0.17 15.72 20.62
N ALA A 142 -0.74 14.92 19.72
CA ALA A 142 -0.14 14.67 18.41
C ALA A 142 -0.55 15.66 17.30
N LEU A 143 -1.80 16.12 17.26
CA LEU A 143 -2.35 16.93 16.15
C LEU A 143 -3.33 18.01 16.65
N TYR A 144 -3.62 19.03 15.83
CA TYR A 144 -4.43 20.20 16.26
C TYR A 144 -5.93 19.86 16.40
N GLU A 145 -6.49 19.09 15.48
CA GLU A 145 -7.91 18.75 15.46
C GLU A 145 -8.14 17.24 15.42
N THR A 146 -9.21 16.78 16.08
CA THR A 146 -9.66 15.39 15.98
C THR A 146 -10.41 15.15 14.68
N SER A 147 -10.11 14.09 13.94
CA SER A 147 -10.84 13.72 12.73
C SER A 147 -11.05 12.22 12.63
N PHE A 148 -12.13 11.83 11.95
CA PHE A 148 -12.39 10.45 11.58
C PHE A 148 -12.70 10.31 10.09
N ASN A 149 -11.67 10.02 9.32
CA ASN A 149 -11.75 9.80 7.89
C ASN A 149 -12.16 8.34 7.61
N ARG A 150 -13.47 8.09 7.55
CA ARG A 150 -14.00 6.75 7.27
C ARG A 150 -13.80 6.32 5.83
N SER A 151 -13.60 7.25 4.90
CA SER A 151 -13.36 6.91 3.50
C SER A 151 -11.94 6.36 3.26
N PHE A 152 -10.96 6.66 4.10
CA PHE A 152 -9.58 6.22 3.90
C PHE A 152 -9.44 4.69 3.81
N PRO A 153 -9.00 4.09 2.68
CA PRO A 153 -9.01 2.64 2.52
C PRO A 153 -8.08 1.92 3.49
N ILE A 154 -8.46 0.71 3.91
CA ILE A 154 -7.74 -0.11 4.89
C ILE A 154 -7.00 -1.23 4.16
N THR A 155 -5.70 -1.40 4.40
CA THR A 155 -4.94 -2.49 3.79
C THR A 155 -5.34 -3.84 4.41
N ALA A 156 -5.25 -4.90 3.61
CA ALA A 156 -5.44 -6.27 4.06
C ALA A 156 -4.37 -7.18 3.44
N MET A 157 -4.29 -8.41 3.91
CA MET A 157 -3.31 -9.41 3.47
C MET A 157 -3.72 -10.12 2.16
N ALA A 158 -4.68 -9.57 1.43
CA ALA A 158 -5.11 -10.07 0.13
C ALA A 158 -4.15 -9.63 -0.98
N LEU A 159 -3.98 -10.49 -1.98
CA LEU A 159 -3.07 -10.26 -3.11
C LEU A 159 -3.78 -9.73 -4.36
N ASN A 160 -5.09 -9.95 -4.47
CA ASN A 160 -5.87 -9.58 -5.65
C ASN A 160 -6.71 -8.35 -5.36
N PHE A 161 -6.83 -7.47 -6.35
CA PHE A 161 -7.66 -6.28 -6.27
C PHE A 161 -8.35 -5.96 -7.59
N ASP A 162 -9.45 -5.24 -7.51
CA ASP A 162 -10.16 -4.63 -8.64
C ASP A 162 -9.97 -3.12 -8.62
N ARG A 163 -9.72 -2.50 -9.77
CA ARG A 163 -9.61 -1.04 -9.90
C ARG A 163 -10.93 -0.44 -10.35
N ILE A 164 -11.36 0.58 -9.65
CA ILE A 164 -12.45 1.48 -10.03
C ILE A 164 -11.82 2.82 -10.38
N SER A 165 -12.10 3.33 -11.59
CA SER A 165 -11.46 4.53 -12.14
C SER A 165 -11.66 5.80 -11.30
N ARG A 166 -12.72 5.84 -10.51
CA ARG A 166 -13.06 6.95 -9.61
C ARG A 166 -13.68 6.37 -8.35
N ASP A 167 -13.19 6.72 -7.17
CA ASP A 167 -13.83 6.30 -5.92
C ASP A 167 -15.32 6.72 -5.91
N PRO A 168 -16.27 5.77 -5.85
CA PRO A 168 -17.69 6.10 -5.94
C PRO A 168 -18.29 6.59 -4.61
N ARG A 169 -17.51 6.59 -3.53
CA ARG A 169 -17.98 6.98 -2.19
C ARG A 169 -18.00 8.49 -2.03
N ARG A 170 -18.85 8.98 -1.13
CA ARG A 170 -18.99 10.40 -0.79
C ARG A 170 -17.85 10.90 0.11
N ALA A 171 -16.63 10.90 -0.45
CA ALA A 171 -15.38 11.24 0.23
C ALA A 171 -14.90 12.67 -0.08
N GLU A 172 -15.74 13.52 -0.67
CA GLU A 172 -15.39 14.87 -1.14
C GLU A 172 -14.75 15.72 -0.02
N GLU A 173 -15.36 15.72 1.17
CA GLU A 173 -14.87 16.51 2.30
C GLU A 173 -13.57 15.94 2.88
N ASP A 174 -13.41 14.61 2.86
CA ASP A 174 -12.19 13.96 3.31
C ASP A 174 -10.98 14.35 2.43
N PHE A 175 -11.21 14.58 1.13
CA PHE A 175 -10.16 14.99 0.20
C PHE A 175 -9.65 16.42 0.38
N LYS A 176 -10.41 17.30 1.06
CA LYS A 176 -9.96 18.68 1.33
C LYS A 176 -8.92 18.77 2.45
N SER A 177 -8.83 17.73 3.29
CA SER A 177 -7.91 17.70 4.43
C SER A 177 -7.49 16.26 4.76
N LEU A 178 -6.74 15.65 3.83
CA LEU A 178 -6.12 14.36 4.08
C LEU A 178 -4.92 14.51 5.01
N THR A 179 -5.05 14.01 6.24
CA THR A 179 -3.92 13.91 7.16
C THR A 179 -3.01 12.75 6.76
N ILE A 180 -1.78 13.07 6.35
CA ILE A 180 -0.81 12.09 5.87
C ILE A 180 0.49 12.22 6.66
N MET A 181 0.98 11.06 7.12
CA MET A 181 2.29 10.92 7.72
C MET A 181 3.35 10.75 6.64
N VAL A 182 4.26 11.72 6.58
CA VAL A 182 5.33 11.90 5.59
C VAL A 182 4.76 12.10 4.19
N SER A 183 5.06 13.22 3.55
CA SER A 183 4.62 13.52 2.18
C SER A 183 4.93 12.33 1.26
N PRO A 184 3.98 11.77 0.52
CA PRO A 184 4.28 10.64 -0.35
C PRO A 184 5.12 11.06 -1.58
N ARG A 185 5.24 12.37 -1.84
CA ARG A 185 6.00 12.96 -2.94
C ARG A 185 7.49 12.61 -2.91
N TYR A 186 8.11 12.47 -1.73
CA TYR A 186 9.55 12.17 -1.67
C TYR A 186 9.87 10.84 -2.37
N LEU A 187 8.96 9.85 -2.35
CA LEU A 187 9.18 8.56 -3.02
C LEU A 187 9.29 8.75 -4.54
N TYR A 188 8.46 9.63 -5.10
CA TYR A 188 8.46 9.92 -6.52
C TYR A 188 9.73 10.69 -6.93
N THR A 189 10.10 11.74 -6.19
CA THR A 189 11.32 12.51 -6.45
C THR A 189 12.57 11.63 -6.34
N ALA A 190 12.67 10.83 -5.26
CA ALA A 190 13.73 9.85 -5.03
C ALA A 190 13.93 8.89 -6.21
N TRP A 191 12.80 8.39 -6.72
CA TRP A 191 12.78 7.48 -7.85
C TRP A 191 13.29 8.15 -9.12
N LEU A 192 12.79 9.35 -9.45
CA LEU A 192 13.21 10.08 -10.63
C LEU A 192 14.70 10.42 -10.61
N GLU A 193 15.20 10.94 -9.47
CA GLU A 193 16.62 11.23 -9.29
C GLU A 193 17.49 9.99 -9.51
N THR A 194 17.02 8.83 -9.03
CA THR A 194 17.79 7.60 -9.23
C THR A 194 17.74 7.13 -10.69
N MET A 195 16.59 7.18 -11.35
CA MET A 195 16.47 6.82 -12.77
C MET A 195 17.35 7.72 -13.63
N GLU A 196 17.36 9.03 -13.36
CA GLU A 196 18.21 10.00 -14.04
C GLU A 196 19.70 9.71 -13.81
N ALA A 197 20.11 9.44 -12.57
CA ALA A 197 21.50 9.07 -12.24
C ALA A 197 21.98 7.80 -12.97
N MET A 198 21.06 6.91 -13.36
CA MET A 198 21.35 5.72 -14.17
C MET A 198 21.30 5.95 -15.68
N GLY A 199 20.91 7.15 -16.14
CA GLY A 199 20.67 7.46 -17.55
C GLY A 199 19.37 6.86 -18.09
N ILE A 200 18.42 6.49 -17.24
CA ILE A 200 17.11 5.96 -17.62
C ILE A 200 16.14 7.13 -17.75
N LYS A 201 15.46 7.23 -18.90
CA LYS A 201 14.42 8.25 -19.14
C LYS A 201 13.05 7.59 -19.24
N PRO A 202 12.22 7.64 -18.18
CA PRO A 202 10.93 6.97 -18.17
C PRO A 202 9.85 7.83 -18.85
N PHE A 203 9.84 7.87 -20.19
CA PHE A 203 8.95 8.78 -20.95
C PHE A 203 7.48 8.34 -20.99
N LYS A 204 7.17 7.07 -20.73
CA LYS A 204 5.80 6.51 -20.88
C LYS A 204 5.22 5.91 -19.60
N THR A 205 6.02 5.80 -18.56
CA THR A 205 5.64 5.16 -17.30
C THR A 205 4.61 6.01 -16.57
N LYS A 206 3.51 5.40 -16.16
CA LYS A 206 2.51 6.04 -15.30
C LYS A 206 2.97 5.96 -13.85
N TYR A 207 2.93 7.09 -13.17
CA TYR A 207 3.32 7.19 -11.77
C TYR A 207 2.08 7.45 -10.90
N ARG A 208 1.87 6.63 -9.88
CA ARG A 208 0.75 6.75 -8.94
C ARG A 208 1.23 6.68 -7.50
N ILE A 209 0.55 7.41 -6.62
CA ILE A 209 0.71 7.29 -5.19
C ILE A 209 -0.36 6.35 -4.66
N LEU A 210 0.09 5.22 -4.12
CA LEU A 210 -0.76 4.26 -3.44
C LEU A 210 -0.90 4.67 -1.99
N LEU A 211 -2.11 5.00 -1.55
CA LEU A 211 -2.40 5.45 -0.19
C LEU A 211 -3.35 4.47 0.51
N THR A 212 -2.94 3.97 1.68
CA THR A 212 -3.73 3.00 2.46
C THR A 212 -3.42 3.08 3.94
N PHE A 213 -4.39 2.73 4.78
CA PHE A 213 -4.25 2.68 6.22
C PHE A 213 -3.83 1.28 6.70
N ARG A 214 -2.86 1.20 7.61
CA ARG A 214 -2.43 -0.06 8.23
C ARG A 214 -3.27 -0.35 9.47
N PRO A 215 -4.10 -1.42 9.46
CA PRO A 215 -4.79 -1.84 10.66
C PRO A 215 -3.79 -2.38 11.71
N TRP A 216 -4.09 -2.17 12.99
CA TRP A 216 -3.26 -2.68 14.09
C TRP A 216 -3.25 -4.21 14.14
N ASP A 217 -4.38 -4.82 13.80
CA ASP A 217 -4.52 -6.26 13.61
C ASP A 217 -4.52 -6.58 12.11
N ARG A 218 -3.85 -7.67 11.73
CA ARG A 218 -3.81 -8.07 10.32
C ARG A 218 -5.18 -8.60 9.89
N VAL A 219 -5.64 -8.16 8.73
CA VAL A 219 -6.92 -8.60 8.14
C VAL A 219 -6.63 -9.59 7.02
N TYR A 220 -7.06 -10.84 7.18
CA TYR A 220 -6.81 -11.90 6.19
C TYR A 220 -8.06 -12.32 5.42
N ASN A 221 -9.23 -12.16 6.00
CA ASN A 221 -10.51 -12.58 5.44
C ASN A 221 -11.63 -11.60 5.82
N GLU A 222 -12.85 -11.86 5.34
CA GLU A 222 -14.01 -11.01 5.62
C GLU A 222 -14.40 -10.95 7.10
N GLU A 223 -14.18 -12.02 7.87
CA GLU A 223 -14.48 -12.05 9.30
C GLU A 223 -13.53 -11.14 10.09
N ASP A 224 -12.23 -11.20 9.79
CA ASP A 224 -11.21 -10.32 10.37
C ASP A 224 -11.53 -8.85 10.03
N ALA A 225 -11.93 -8.58 8.79
CA ALA A 225 -12.35 -7.26 8.35
C ALA A 225 -13.53 -6.73 9.17
N ARG A 226 -14.55 -7.56 9.38
CA ARG A 226 -15.75 -7.19 10.15
C ARG A 226 -15.40 -6.92 11.62
N LYS A 227 -14.58 -7.77 12.23
CA LYS A 227 -14.05 -7.58 13.60
C LYS A 227 -13.25 -6.30 13.71
N TRP A 228 -12.42 -5.99 12.71
CA TRP A 228 -11.60 -4.80 12.72
C TRP A 228 -12.43 -3.52 12.65
N VAL A 229 -13.43 -3.45 11.75
CA VAL A 229 -14.34 -2.30 11.66
C VAL A 229 -15.12 -2.10 12.96
N GLN A 230 -15.65 -3.18 13.54
CA GLN A 230 -16.32 -3.10 14.84
C GLN A 230 -15.39 -2.55 15.92
N LYS A 231 -14.15 -3.04 15.98
CA LYS A 231 -13.15 -2.58 16.95
C LYS A 231 -12.77 -1.12 16.74
N GLU A 232 -12.65 -0.66 15.50
CA GLU A 232 -12.41 0.75 15.17
C GLU A 232 -13.53 1.64 15.73
N ASP A 233 -14.79 1.27 15.49
CA ASP A 233 -15.95 1.99 16.01
C ASP A 233 -16.00 1.97 17.56
N GLU A 234 -15.66 0.84 18.19
CA GLU A 234 -15.58 0.74 19.66
C GLU A 234 -14.48 1.66 20.23
N ILE A 235 -13.33 1.79 19.56
CA ILE A 235 -12.26 2.70 19.99
C ILE A 235 -12.71 4.15 19.81
N TRP A 236 -13.35 4.48 18.70
CA TRP A 236 -13.84 5.85 18.43
C TRP A 236 -14.88 6.31 19.45
N ASN A 237 -15.72 5.38 19.90
CA ASN A 237 -16.77 5.62 20.90
C ASN A 237 -16.31 5.39 22.35
N ASP A 238 -15.04 5.05 22.54
CA ASP A 238 -14.49 4.79 23.87
C ASP A 238 -15.23 3.67 24.65
N THR A 239 -15.71 2.66 23.91
CA THR A 239 -16.33 1.46 24.47
C THR A 239 -15.42 0.24 24.38
N TYR A 240 -14.26 0.40 23.73
CA TYR A 240 -13.28 -0.68 23.56
C TYR A 240 -12.55 -0.99 24.86
N VAL A 241 -12.78 -2.18 25.42
CA VAL A 241 -12.03 -2.68 26.57
C VAL A 241 -10.79 -3.44 26.09
N SER A 242 -9.62 -2.82 26.26
CA SER A 242 -8.35 -3.44 25.86
C SER A 242 -7.98 -4.61 26.77
N ASN A 243 -8.06 -5.84 26.24
CA ASN A 243 -7.65 -7.06 26.95
C ASN A 243 -6.21 -7.51 26.61
N GLY A 244 -5.44 -6.68 25.89
CA GLY A 244 -4.08 -6.99 25.41
C GLY A 244 -2.96 -6.32 26.22
N PRO A 245 -1.67 -6.62 25.93
CA PRO A 245 -0.52 -6.08 26.68
C PRO A 245 -0.35 -4.54 26.60
N PHE A 246 -1.05 -3.88 25.67
CA PHE A 246 -1.12 -2.41 25.55
C PHE A 246 -2.29 -1.78 26.32
N SER A 247 -3.00 -2.54 27.17
CA SER A 247 -4.11 -2.08 28.04
C SER A 247 -3.75 -1.02 29.08
N LYS A 248 -2.48 -0.58 29.12
CA LYS A 248 -1.95 0.39 30.09
C LYS A 248 -1.76 1.79 29.52
N ILE A 249 -2.11 2.05 28.25
CA ILE A 249 -2.17 3.43 27.77
C ILE A 249 -3.44 4.03 28.38
N ASP A 250 -3.26 4.78 29.47
CA ASP A 250 -4.28 5.65 30.07
C ASP A 250 -4.59 6.76 29.05
N TRP A 251 -5.47 6.46 28.11
CA TRP A 251 -6.05 7.45 27.24
C TRP A 251 -6.97 8.29 28.13
N LYS A 252 -6.43 9.25 28.90
CA LYS A 252 -7.26 10.32 29.47
C LYS A 252 -7.69 11.28 28.35
N THR A 253 -8.20 10.73 27.27
CA THR A 253 -8.63 11.46 26.10
C THR A 253 -10.12 11.32 25.99
N THR A 254 -10.82 12.45 25.87
CA THR A 254 -12.25 12.46 25.57
C THR A 254 -12.52 11.63 24.30
N ALA A 255 -13.54 10.76 24.32
CA ALA A 255 -13.93 9.96 23.16
C ALA A 255 -14.09 10.86 21.92
N GLY A 256 -13.52 10.48 20.78
CA GLY A 256 -13.62 11.28 19.55
C GLY A 256 -15.07 11.57 19.18
N SER A 257 -15.95 10.57 19.32
CA SER A 257 -17.40 10.71 19.07
C SER A 257 -18.11 11.70 19.99
N SER A 258 -17.56 11.99 21.17
CA SER A 258 -18.21 12.91 22.13
C SER A 258 -17.99 14.39 21.82
N LEU A 259 -17.11 14.72 20.86
CA LEU A 259 -16.93 16.08 20.38
C LEU A 259 -18.20 16.56 19.63
N PRO A 260 -18.59 17.84 19.74
CA PRO A 260 -19.81 18.36 19.12
C PRO A 260 -19.94 18.07 17.62
N LYS A 261 -18.83 18.07 16.88
CA LYS A 261 -18.82 17.79 15.43
C LYS A 261 -19.13 16.33 15.05
N PHE A 262 -18.98 15.38 15.98
CA PHE A 262 -19.17 13.95 15.73
C PHE A 262 -20.33 13.35 16.53
N ARG A 263 -20.83 14.06 17.53
CA ARG A 263 -21.88 13.59 18.44
C ARG A 263 -23.18 13.21 17.72
N ASP A 264 -23.53 13.97 16.70
CA ASP A 264 -24.78 13.81 15.93
C ASP A 264 -24.52 13.26 14.51
N GLU A 265 -23.41 12.54 14.32
CA GLU A 265 -23.07 11.95 13.02
C GLU A 265 -24.13 10.92 12.59
N ASP A 266 -24.69 11.12 11.39
CA ASP A 266 -25.63 10.18 10.78
C ASP A 266 -24.87 9.00 10.17
N LEU A 267 -24.73 7.93 10.94
CA LEU A 267 -24.01 6.72 10.54
C LEU A 267 -24.62 6.01 9.32
N ASP A 268 -25.91 6.22 9.03
CA ASP A 268 -26.54 5.67 7.83
C ASP A 268 -26.10 6.41 6.56
N LYS A 269 -25.67 7.68 6.70
CA LYS A 269 -25.08 8.49 5.63
C LYS A 269 -23.56 8.50 5.61
N ALA A 270 -22.91 8.04 6.68
CA ALA A 270 -21.47 7.98 6.80
C ALA A 270 -20.85 7.08 5.71
N VAL A 271 -19.65 7.44 5.27
CA VAL A 271 -18.93 6.65 4.26
C VAL A 271 -18.58 5.29 4.83
N ARG A 272 -18.96 4.23 4.11
CA ARG A 272 -18.60 2.86 4.50
C ARG A 272 -17.10 2.62 4.26
N PRO A 273 -16.38 2.04 5.25
CA PRO A 273 -14.99 1.65 5.08
C PRO A 273 -14.83 0.64 3.94
N THR A 274 -13.68 0.68 3.27
CA THR A 274 -13.31 -0.29 2.24
C THR A 274 -11.94 -0.88 2.55
N PHE A 275 -11.75 -2.14 2.18
CA PHE A 275 -10.45 -2.80 2.23
C PHE A 275 -9.79 -2.68 0.87
N GLY A 276 -8.66 -1.98 0.83
CA GLY A 276 -8.13 -1.46 -0.43
C GLY A 276 -7.06 -0.39 -0.25
N PHE A 277 -6.89 0.35 -1.33
CA PHE A 277 -6.02 1.52 -1.40
C PHE A 277 -6.53 2.50 -2.44
N TRP A 278 -6.22 3.78 -2.24
CA TRP A 278 -6.37 4.80 -3.26
C TRP A 278 -5.15 4.84 -4.16
N LEU A 279 -5.36 5.14 -5.43
CA LEU A 279 -4.29 5.49 -6.38
C LEU A 279 -4.50 6.92 -6.85
N PHE A 280 -3.72 7.83 -6.29
CA PHE A 280 -3.68 9.23 -6.72
C PHE A 280 -2.65 9.40 -7.84
N PRO A 281 -2.85 10.35 -8.76
CA PRO A 281 -1.75 10.83 -9.59
C PRO A 281 -0.70 11.55 -8.70
N VAL A 282 0.56 11.58 -9.15
CA VAL A 282 1.67 12.13 -8.34
C VAL A 282 1.60 13.64 -8.12
N ASP A 283 0.92 14.36 -9.01
CA ASP A 283 0.66 15.80 -8.93
C ASP A 283 -0.36 16.16 -7.84
N ALA A 284 -1.13 15.19 -7.33
CA ALA A 284 -2.06 15.42 -6.22
C ALA A 284 -1.38 15.83 -4.91
N PHE A 285 -0.06 15.64 -4.77
CA PHE A 285 0.71 15.92 -3.56
C PHE A 285 1.87 16.87 -3.87
N ASP A 286 1.57 18.02 -4.45
CA ASP A 286 2.53 19.10 -4.70
C ASP A 286 2.57 20.15 -3.57
N ASP A 287 3.52 21.08 -3.61
CA ASP A 287 3.68 22.07 -2.53
C ASP A 287 2.48 23.05 -2.43
N GLY A 288 1.64 23.12 -3.46
CA GLY A 288 0.41 23.93 -3.46
C GLY A 288 -0.77 23.23 -2.78
N SER A 289 -0.77 21.89 -2.77
CA SER A 289 -1.78 21.06 -2.12
C SER A 289 -1.57 20.87 -0.61
N GLU A 290 -0.37 21.18 -0.08
CA GLU A 290 -0.13 21.11 1.36
C GLU A 290 -0.84 22.28 2.08
N SER A 291 -1.88 21.98 2.86
CA SER A 291 -2.73 22.99 3.48
C SER A 291 -2.21 23.43 4.85
N GLU A 292 -1.73 22.48 5.66
CA GLU A 292 -1.18 22.75 6.99
C GLU A 292 -0.11 21.72 7.37
N SER A 293 1.01 22.21 7.90
CA SER A 293 2.02 21.36 8.54
C SER A 293 1.75 21.29 10.05
N HIS A 294 1.40 20.11 10.55
CA HIS A 294 1.12 19.91 11.97
C HIS A 294 2.37 19.50 12.78
N SER A 295 3.31 18.80 12.13
CA SER A 295 4.63 18.46 12.66
C SER A 295 5.60 18.15 11.52
N ASN A 296 6.90 17.95 11.82
CA ASN A 296 7.93 17.57 10.83
C ASN A 296 7.60 16.31 10.00
N TYR A 297 6.61 15.52 10.41
CA TYR A 297 6.24 14.27 9.76
C TYR A 297 4.75 14.15 9.44
N ILE A 298 3.91 15.15 9.75
CA ILE A 298 2.46 15.04 9.54
C ILE A 298 1.94 16.36 8.98
N SER A 299 1.29 16.27 7.82
CA SER A 299 0.68 17.40 7.14
C SER A 299 -0.73 17.06 6.66
N SER A 300 -1.57 18.08 6.56
CA SER A 300 -2.86 18.03 5.88
C SER A 300 -2.68 18.42 4.41
N TRP A 301 -3.37 17.71 3.53
CA TRP A 301 -3.33 17.90 2.09
C TRP A 301 -4.74 18.12 1.53
N ASP A 302 -4.91 19.17 0.73
CA ASP A 302 -6.10 19.36 -0.11
C ASP A 302 -5.84 18.74 -1.48
N VAL A 303 -6.45 17.58 -1.71
CA VAL A 303 -6.35 16.81 -2.95
C VAL A 303 -7.67 16.77 -3.70
N SER A 304 -8.61 17.68 -3.41
CA SER A 304 -9.99 17.61 -3.94
C SER A 304 -10.06 17.69 -5.47
N GLU A 305 -9.08 18.32 -6.10
CA GLU A 305 -8.96 18.41 -7.56
C GLU A 305 -8.50 17.09 -8.21
N HIS A 306 -7.96 16.15 -7.43
CA HIS A 306 -7.35 14.91 -7.92
C HIS A 306 -8.08 13.68 -7.38
N TRP A 307 -9.30 13.44 -7.87
CA TRP A 307 -10.08 12.29 -7.42
C TRP A 307 -9.34 10.95 -7.66
N PRO A 308 -9.16 10.09 -6.65
CA PRO A 308 -8.38 8.88 -6.80
C PRO A 308 -9.14 7.76 -7.51
N GLU A 309 -8.39 6.85 -8.13
CA GLU A 309 -8.90 5.51 -8.39
C GLU A 309 -9.00 4.76 -7.06
N LEU A 310 -9.99 3.87 -6.94
CA LEU A 310 -10.13 2.99 -5.78
C LEU A 310 -9.79 1.56 -6.17
N ALA A 311 -8.77 0.98 -5.55
CA ALA A 311 -8.45 -0.43 -5.67
C ALA A 311 -9.07 -1.19 -4.48
N LEU A 312 -10.01 -2.11 -4.77
CA LEU A 312 -10.69 -2.93 -3.79
C LEU A 312 -10.03 -4.29 -3.68
N LEU A 313 -9.60 -4.66 -2.48
CA LEU A 313 -9.01 -5.96 -2.20
C LEU A 313 -10.08 -7.04 -2.13
N ARG A 314 -9.84 -8.19 -2.77
CA ARG A 314 -10.71 -9.36 -2.70
C ARG A 314 -10.38 -10.19 -1.47
N LEU A 315 -11.12 -9.97 -0.39
CA LEU A 315 -11.00 -10.77 0.83
C LEU A 315 -11.60 -12.16 0.62
N PRO A 316 -10.93 -13.23 1.05
CA PRO A 316 -11.51 -14.56 1.03
C PRO A 316 -12.64 -14.68 2.07
N LEU A 317 -13.64 -15.49 1.75
CA LEU A 317 -14.62 -15.99 2.71
C LEU A 317 -13.91 -16.90 3.74
N SER A 318 -14.33 -16.81 5.00
CA SER A 318 -13.82 -17.64 6.10
C SER A 318 -14.28 -19.10 6.03
#